data_AF-A0A1V5KU52-F1
#
_entry.id   AF-A0A1V5KU52-F1
#
_cell.length_a   1.000
_cell.length_b   1.000
_cell.length_c   1.000
_cell.angle_alpha   90.00
_cell.angle_beta   90.00
_cell.angle_gamma   90.00
#
_symmetry.space_group_name_H-M   'P 1'
#
loop_
_entity.id
_entity.type
_entity.pdbx_description
1 polymer ?
#
loop_
_entity_poly.entity_id
_entity_poly.type
_entity_poly.pdbx_seq_one_letter_code
_entity_poly.pdbx_strand_id
1 'polypeptide(L)' 'MRIDGINAYGRGDLAEAIQVMATGQVDVTPLISRILPLESAAAGFEMLTSPKPGVVKILLAPAGSPKGI' A
#
# COMPACT_ATOMS: atom_id res chain seq x y z
N MET A 1 -18.61 11.88 -25.14
CA MET A 1 -17.72 11.65 -23.98
C MET A 1 -17.88 10.20 -23.56
N ARG A 2 -16.78 9.43 -23.48
CA ARG A 2 -16.78 8.03 -23.03
C ARG A 2 -16.28 7.98 -21.59
N ILE A 3 -16.96 7.23 -20.74
CA ILE A 3 -16.54 6.95 -19.36
C ILE A 3 -16.16 5.47 -19.30
N ASP A 4 -14.94 5.19 -18.87
CA ASP A 4 -14.44 3.84 -18.66
C ASP A 4 -14.30 3.57 -17.16
N GLY A 5 -14.97 2.53 -16.68
CA GLY A 5 -14.83 2.04 -15.32
C GLY A 5 -13.81 0.89 -15.27
N ILE A 6 -13.05 0.82 -14.19
CA ILE A 6 -12.19 -0.33 -13.88
C ILE A 6 -12.60 -0.91 -12.54
N ASN A 7 -12.64 -2.25 -12.46
CA ASN A 7 -12.83 -2.96 -11.20
C ASN A 7 -11.67 -3.93 -11.02
N ALA A 8 -10.83 -3.62 -10.03
CA ALA A 8 -9.63 -4.36 -9.70
C ALA A 8 -8.72 -4.58 -10.92
N TYR A 9 -7.82 -5.56 -10.79
CA TYR A 9 -6.78 -5.87 -11.76
C TYR A 9 -6.70 -7.37 -11.96
N GLY A 10 -6.34 -7.79 -13.17
CA GLY A 10 -6.03 -9.17 -13.49
C GLY A 10 -4.61 -9.54 -13.07
N ARG A 11 -4.28 -10.84 -13.20
CA ARG A 11 -2.93 -11.35 -12.94
C ARG A 11 -1.87 -10.70 -13.83
N GLY A 12 -2.19 -10.40 -15.09
CA GLY A 12 -1.27 -9.76 -16.04
C GLY A 12 -0.84 -8.38 -15.58
N ASP A 13 -1.82 -7.55 -15.19
CA ASP A 13 -1.60 -6.20 -14.67
C ASP A 13 -0.70 -6.22 -13.41
N LEU A 14 -0.93 -7.17 -12.51
CA LEU A 14 -0.12 -7.32 -11.29
C LEU A 14 1.31 -7.78 -11.60
N ALA A 15 1.50 -8.66 -12.58
CA ALA A 15 2.84 -9.09 -13.01
C ALA A 15 3.63 -7.92 -13.60
N GLU A 16 2.98 -7.09 -14.42
CA GLU A 16 3.58 -5.86 -14.96
C GLU A 16 3.92 -4.86 -13.84
N ALA A 17 2.99 -4.64 -12.90
CA ALA A 17 3.21 -3.76 -11.74
C ALA A 17 4.47 -4.17 -10.94
N ILE A 18 4.69 -5.47 -10.75
CA ILE A 18 5.89 -5.98 -10.08
C ILE A 18 7.16 -5.63 -10.88
N GLN A 19 7.13 -5.79 -12.21
CA GLN A 19 8.30 -5.50 -13.04
C GLN A 19 8.67 -4.01 -13.03
N VAL A 20 7.69 -3.12 -13.11
CA VAL A 20 7.96 -1.67 -13.07
C VAL A 20 8.47 -1.22 -11.70
N MET A 21 8.02 -1.84 -10.61
CA MET A 21 8.58 -1.60 -9.27
C MET A 21 10.01 -2.15 -9.15
N ALA A 22 10.25 -3.39 -9.59
CA ALA A 22 11.55 -4.06 -9.47
C ALA A 22 12.65 -3.35 -10.29
N THR A 23 12.28 -2.74 -11.41
CA THR A 23 13.19 -1.96 -12.27
C THR A 23 13.36 -0.51 -11.82
N GLY A 24 12.71 -0.09 -10.73
CA GLY A 24 12.79 1.28 -10.22
C GLY A 24 12.08 2.33 -11.09
N GLN A 25 11.29 1.90 -12.09
CA GLN A 25 10.46 2.81 -12.88
C GLN A 25 9.34 3.43 -12.03
N VAL A 26 8.91 2.72 -10.98
CA VAL A 26 7.96 3.20 -9.98
C VAL A 26 8.49 2.89 -8.58
N ASP A 27 8.73 3.91 -7.77
CA ASP A 27 8.99 3.76 -6.33
C ASP A 27 7.70 4.01 -5.53
N VAL A 28 7.22 2.96 -4.85
CA VAL A 28 6.01 3.02 -4.02
C VAL A 28 6.30 3.33 -2.55
N THR A 29 7.58 3.33 -2.14
CA THR A 29 8.01 3.54 -0.76
C THR A 29 7.43 4.82 -0.15
N PRO A 30 7.41 5.97 -0.86
CA PRO A 30 6.86 7.22 -0.31
C PRO A 30 5.36 7.17 0.02
N LEU A 31 4.60 6.23 -0.56
CA LEU A 31 3.17 6.07 -0.26
C LEU A 31 2.94 5.34 1.07
N ILE A 32 3.92 4.55 1.51
CA ILE A 32 3.86 3.75 2.74
C ILE A 32 4.08 4.69 3.93
N SER A 33 2.97 5.24 4.44
CA SER A 33 3.00 6.17 5.56
C SER A 33 3.26 5.48 6.91
N ARG A 34 2.88 4.21 7.08
CA ARG A 34 3.09 3.45 8.33
C ARG A 34 3.32 1.97 8.03
N ILE A 35 4.12 1.34 8.89
CA ILE A 35 4.27 -0.12 8.97
C ILE A 35 4.01 -0.49 10.43
N LEU A 36 3.01 -1.32 10.66
CA LEU A 36 2.53 -1.69 12.00
C LEU A 36 2.58 -3.22 12.17
N PRO A 37 2.75 -3.73 13.40
CA PRO A 37 2.58 -5.16 13.66
C PRO A 37 1.11 -5.56 13.51
N LEU A 38 0.84 -6.85 13.28
CA LEU A 38 -0.53 -7.34 13.01
C LEU A 38 -1.49 -7.07 14.17
N GLU A 39 -1.01 -7.12 15.41
CA GLU A 39 -1.77 -6.87 16.63
C GLU A 39 -2.32 -5.42 16.69
N SER A 40 -1.70 -4.50 15.95
CA SER A 40 -2.12 -3.09 15.84
C SER A 40 -3.12 -2.83 14.71
N ALA A 41 -3.66 -3.87 14.06
CA ALA A 41 -4.57 -3.71 12.92
C ALA A 41 -5.76 -2.79 13.23
N ALA A 42 -6.41 -2.95 14.39
CA ALA A 42 -7.55 -2.13 14.79
C ALA A 42 -7.20 -0.63 14.81
N ALA A 43 -6.10 -0.27 15.49
CA ALA A 43 -5.59 1.10 15.52
C ALA A 43 -5.19 1.60 14.12
N GLY A 44 -4.64 0.72 13.26
CA GLY A 44 -4.35 1.04 11.87
C GLY A 44 -5.61 1.44 11.07
N PHE A 45 -6.71 0.72 11.25
CA PHE A 45 -7.99 1.07 10.61
C PHE A 45 -8.56 2.40 11.14
N GLU A 46 -8.46 2.66 12.44
CA GLU A 46 -8.85 3.95 13.02
C GLU A 46 -8.02 5.10 12.43
N MET A 47 -6.71 4.91 12.26
CA MET A 47 -5.84 5.91 11.62
C MET A 47 -6.24 6.18 10.17
N LEU A 48 -6.50 5.13 9.37
CA LEU A 48 -6.86 5.23 7.95
C LEU A 48 -8.21 5.92 7.72
N THR A 49 -9.14 5.79 8.66
CA THR A 49 -10.49 6.40 8.57
C THR A 49 -10.58 7.74 9.27
N SER A 50 -9.51 8.17 9.95
CA SER A 50 -9.45 9.46 10.63
C SER A 50 -9.43 10.61 9.61
N PRO A 51 -10.08 11.75 9.88
CA PRO A 51 -9.95 12.95 9.06
C PRO A 51 -8.57 13.63 9.20
N LYS A 52 -7.68 13.10 10.07
CA LYS A 52 -6.36 13.66 10.30
C LYS A 52 -5.45 13.42 9.08
N PRO A 53 -4.73 14.44 8.59
CA PRO A 53 -3.79 14.27 7.50
C PRO A 53 -2.56 13.45 7.95
N GLY A 54 -1.83 12.87 6.99
CA GLY A 54 -0.53 12.23 7.23
C GLY A 54 -0.54 10.70 7.32
N VAL A 55 -1.66 10.07 6.96
CA VAL A 55 -1.79 8.62 6.77
C VAL A 55 -2.37 8.37 5.37
N VAL A 56 -1.66 7.57 4.56
CA VAL A 56 -2.01 7.29 3.15
C VAL A 56 -2.15 5.79 2.96
N LYS A 57 -1.05 5.04 3.16
CA LYS A 57 -1.03 3.58 3.14
C LYS A 57 -0.42 3.05 4.43
N ILE A 58 -1.07 2.06 5.02
CA ILE A 58 -0.56 1.28 6.16
C ILE A 58 -0.29 -0.14 5.66
N LEU A 59 0.89 -0.67 5.97
CA LEU A 59 1.21 -2.09 5.83
C LEU A 59 1.22 -2.76 7.20
N LEU A 60 0.61 -3.94 7.30
CA LEU A 60 0.69 -4.78 8.49
C LEU A 60 1.79 -5.82 8.28
N ALA A 61 2.74 -5.88 9.21
CA ALA A 61 3.90 -6.76 9.20
C ALA A 61 3.72 -7.89 10.23
N PRO A 62 3.27 -9.09 9.82
CA PRO A 62 2.88 -10.15 10.76
C PRO A 62 4.05 -10.77 11.54
N ALA A 63 5.27 -10.66 11.02
CA ALA A 63 6.49 -11.18 11.63
C ALA A 63 7.36 -10.07 12.27
N GLY A 64 6.79 -8.87 12.47
CA GLY A 64 7.52 -7.66 12.85
C GLY A 64 8.02 -6.87 11.63
N SER A 65 8.34 -5.59 11.83
CA SER A 65 8.80 -4.70 10.76
C SER A 65 10.12 -5.20 10.15
N PRO A 66 10.27 -5.20 8.81
CA PRO A 66 11.55 -5.50 8.17
C PRO A 66 12.63 -4.54 8.69
N LYS A 67 13.80 -5.06 9.05
CA LYS A 67 14.96 -4.21 9.36
C LYS A 67 15.41 -3.52 8.06
N GLY A 68 15.30 -2.19 8.01
CA GLY A 68 15.94 -1.37 6.96
C GLY A 68 15.04 -0.81 5.87
N ILE A 69 13.80 -0.43 6.22
CA ILE A 69 13.02 0.54 5.42
C ILE A 69 13.19 1.91 6.07
#